data_AF-A0A357JCL4-F1
#
_entry.id   AF-A0A357JCL4-F1
#
_cell.length_a   1.000
_cell.length_b   1.000
_cell.length_c   1.000
_cell.angle_alpha   90.00
_cell.angle_beta   90.00
_cell.angle_gamma   90.00
#
_symmetry.space_group_name_H-M   'P 1'
#
loop_
_entity.id
_entity.type
_entity.pdbx_description
1 polymer ?
#
loop_
_entity_poly.entity_id
_entity_poly.type
_entity_poly.pdbx_seq_one_letter_code
_entity_poly.pdbx_strand_id
1 'polypeptide(L)'
;MIYQKDEVIDDSIKPYKLNLDIIFEDKDIIIINKPQGLVVHPGDGHHDDTLVNALIYNKKQLSTINGLNRVGIVHRIDKDTSGLLLVCKNDSAHNFIAEQLKNHTMHREYIALVT
;
A
#
# COMPACT_ATOMS: atom_id res chain seq x y z
N MET A 1 -11.92 3.13 14.83
CA MET A 1 -13.02 2.17 14.62
C MET A 1 -12.41 0.88 14.13
N ILE A 2 -12.65 -0.19 14.89
CA ILE A 2 -12.33 -1.58 14.57
C ILE A 2 -13.04 -1.90 13.25
N TYR A 3 -12.37 -2.57 12.31
CA TYR A 3 -13.00 -3.11 11.10
C TYR A 3 -14.37 -3.68 11.48
N GLN A 4 -15.44 -3.01 11.04
CA GLN A 4 -16.78 -3.49 11.29
C GLN A 4 -16.92 -4.80 10.52
N LYS A 5 -17.01 -5.86 11.31
CA LYS A 5 -17.68 -7.11 11.01
C LYS A 5 -18.92 -6.78 10.15
N ASP A 6 -19.02 -7.38 8.96
CA ASP A 6 -20.14 -7.33 7.99
C ASP A 6 -19.92 -6.60 6.66
N GLU A 7 -18.67 -6.36 6.24
CA GLU A 7 -18.33 -6.40 4.81
C GLU A 7 -17.63 -7.72 4.53
N VAL A 8 -18.07 -8.43 3.49
CA VAL A 8 -17.50 -9.70 3.04
C VAL A 8 -15.99 -9.49 2.89
N ILE A 9 -15.21 -9.99 3.85
CA ILE A 9 -13.79 -10.22 3.62
C ILE A 9 -13.81 -11.23 2.48
N ASP A 10 -13.46 -10.78 1.28
CA ASP A 10 -13.15 -11.70 0.20
C ASP A 10 -12.09 -12.66 0.77
N ASP A 11 -12.51 -13.90 1.01
CA ASP A 11 -11.71 -14.98 1.62
C ASP A 11 -10.44 -15.27 0.81
N SER A 12 -10.26 -14.61 -0.35
CA SER A 12 -9.11 -14.68 -1.22
C SER A 12 -7.85 -14.01 -0.66
N ILE A 13 -7.93 -12.98 0.19
CA ILE A 13 -6.74 -12.22 0.60
C ILE A 13 -6.26 -12.64 1.99
N LYS A 14 -5.17 -13.41 2.03
CA LYS A 14 -4.60 -13.88 3.31
C LYS A 14 -3.61 -12.87 3.91
N PRO A 15 -3.58 -12.73 5.24
CA PRO A 15 -2.55 -11.93 5.91
C PRO A 15 -1.15 -12.51 5.72
N TYR A 16 -0.17 -11.66 5.41
CA TYR A 16 1.23 -12.04 5.28
C TYR A 16 2.08 -11.41 6.39
N LYS A 17 2.68 -12.22 7.27
CA LYS A 17 3.53 -11.69 8.34
C LYS A 17 4.84 -11.18 7.75
N LEU A 18 4.95 -9.86 7.62
CA LEU A 18 6.16 -9.15 7.20
C LEU A 18 6.37 -7.93 8.09
N ASN A 19 7.61 -7.76 8.57
CA ASN A 19 8.01 -6.53 9.27
C ASN A 19 8.18 -5.42 8.23
N LEU A 20 7.30 -4.42 8.28
CA LEU A 20 7.35 -3.28 7.38
C LEU A 20 8.38 -2.25 7.87
N ASP A 21 9.27 -1.81 6.98
CA ASP A 21 10.18 -0.70 7.25
C ASP A 21 9.41 0.63 7.11
N ILE A 22 8.84 1.10 8.23
CA ILE A 22 8.05 2.33 8.28
C ILE A 22 8.97 3.49 8.59
N ILE A 23 9.15 4.38 7.60
CA ILE A 23 9.98 5.58 7.71
C ILE A 23 9.22 6.72 8.37
N PHE A 24 7.92 6.79 8.12
CA PHE A 24 7.04 7.82 8.67
C PHE A 24 5.62 7.29 8.84
N GLU A 25 4.96 7.70 9.91
CA GLU A 25 3.54 7.44 10.13
C GLU A 25 2.90 8.58 10.92
N ASP A 26 1.76 9.06 10.43
CA ASP A 26 0.88 9.96 11.17
C ASP A 26 -0.56 9.40 11.20
N LYS A 27 -1.54 10.27 11.42
CA LYS A 27 -2.96 9.88 11.47
C LYS A 27 -3.54 9.52 10.08
N ASP A 28 -2.96 10.05 9.01
CA ASP A 28 -3.51 10.03 7.65
C ASP A 28 -2.73 9.13 6.69
N ILE A 29 -1.42 9.02 6.85
CA ILE A 29 -0.54 8.26 5.93
C ILE A 29 0.55 7.46 6.67
N ILE A 30 1.09 6.49 5.93
CA ILE A 30 2.29 5.71 6.26
C ILE A 30 3.23 5.81 5.06
N ILE A 31 4.52 6.07 5.31
CA ILE A 31 5.57 5.93 4.30
C ILE A 31 6.38 4.70 4.65
N ILE A 32 6.39 3.74 3.72
CA ILE A 32 7.13 2.49 3.83
C ILE A 32 8.32 2.55 2.89
N ASN A 33 9.49 2.09 3.34
CA ASN A 33 10.59 1.78 2.46
C ASN A 33 10.43 0.33 1.96
N LYS A 34 9.85 0.17 0.77
CA LYS A 34 9.58 -1.15 0.19
C LYS A 34 10.91 -1.79 -0.24
N PRO A 35 11.22 -3.02 0.20
CA PRO A 35 12.39 -3.73 -0.30
C PRO A 35 12.20 -4.15 -1.77
N GLN A 36 13.32 -4.43 -2.44
CA GLN A 36 13.34 -5.14 -3.72
C GLN A 36 12.74 -6.54 -3.55
N GLY A 37 12.08 -7.06 -4.58
CA GLY A 37 11.50 -8.39 -4.62
C GLY A 37 10.06 -8.49 -4.08
N LEU A 38 9.56 -7.44 -3.41
CA LEU A 38 8.21 -7.41 -2.85
C LEU A 38 7.21 -6.82 -3.84
N VAL A 39 6.19 -7.60 -4.21
CA VAL A 39 5.05 -7.15 -5.03
C VAL A 39 4.11 -6.28 -4.20
N VAL A 40 3.50 -5.25 -4.82
CA VAL A 40 2.61 -4.32 -4.11
C VAL A 40 1.21 -4.90 -3.90
N HIS A 41 0.58 -5.42 -4.96
CA HIS A 41 -0.81 -5.88 -4.97
C HIS A 41 -0.92 -7.37 -5.30
N PRO A 42 -1.91 -8.09 -4.74
CA PRO A 42 -2.24 -9.44 -5.18
C PRO A 42 -2.54 -9.48 -6.67
N GLY A 43 -2.06 -10.52 -7.35
CA GLY A 43 -2.27 -10.75 -8.77
C GLY A 43 -1.68 -12.08 -9.21
N ASP A 44 -1.69 -12.33 -10.53
CA ASP A 44 -1.21 -13.59 -11.09
C ASP A 44 0.22 -13.91 -10.63
N GLY A 45 0.38 -15.07 -9.98
CA GLY A 45 1.66 -15.55 -9.46
C GLY A 45 2.05 -15.00 -8.08
N HIS A 46 1.32 -14.03 -7.53
CA HIS A 46 1.57 -13.42 -6.22
C HIS A 46 0.26 -13.07 -5.52
N HIS A 47 -0.39 -14.05 -4.90
CA HIS A 47 -1.72 -13.87 -4.28
C HIS A 47 -1.64 -13.53 -2.78
N ASP A 48 -0.70 -14.15 -2.07
CA ASP A 48 -0.65 -14.15 -0.59
C ASP A 48 0.67 -13.58 -0.03
N ASP A 49 1.57 -13.06 -0.88
CA ASP A 49 2.94 -12.64 -0.54
C ASP A 49 3.26 -11.19 -0.95
N THR A 50 2.28 -10.29 -0.86
CA THR A 50 2.41 -8.90 -1.30
C THR A 50 2.39 -7.89 -0.15
N LEU A 51 2.72 -6.63 -0.45
CA LEU A 51 2.65 -5.53 0.51
C LEU A 51 1.24 -5.35 1.07
N VAL A 52 0.19 -5.50 0.25
CA VAL A 52 -1.20 -5.45 0.72
C VAL A 52 -1.49 -6.54 1.74
N ASN A 53 -1.03 -7.77 1.51
CA ASN A 53 -1.18 -8.87 2.48
C ASN A 53 -0.48 -8.52 3.81
N ALA A 54 0.69 -7.87 3.74
CA ALA A 54 1.42 -7.41 4.91
C ALA A 54 0.73 -6.25 5.65
N LEU A 55 0.14 -5.31 4.92
CA LEU A 55 -0.64 -4.22 5.47
C LEU A 55 -1.87 -4.73 6.24
N ILE A 56 -2.58 -5.71 5.66
CA ILE A 56 -3.71 -6.39 6.31
C ILE A 56 -3.27 -7.12 7.57
N TYR A 57 -2.13 -7.83 7.54
CA TYR A 57 -1.57 -8.50 8.72
C TYR A 57 -1.31 -7.53 9.89
N ASN A 58 -0.82 -6.33 9.59
CA ASN A 58 -0.50 -5.33 10.59
C ASN A 58 -1.74 -4.62 11.20
N LYS A 59 -2.97 -4.96 10.76
CA LYS A 59 -4.27 -4.50 11.31
C LYS A 59 -4.38 -2.98 11.51
N LYS A 60 -3.69 -2.20 10.68
CA LYS A 60 -3.78 -0.73 10.72
C LYS A 60 -5.08 -0.29 10.06
N GLN A 61 -5.64 0.83 10.50
CA GLN A 61 -6.74 1.46 9.75
C GLN A 61 -6.19 1.97 8.42
N LEU A 62 -6.78 1.52 7.33
CA LEU A 62 -6.37 1.81 5.95
C LEU A 62 -7.58 2.25 5.12
N SER A 63 -7.34 3.07 4.10
CA SER A 63 -8.38 3.42 3.14
C SER A 63 -8.89 2.18 2.41
N THR A 64 -10.19 2.06 2.22
CA THR A 64 -10.82 0.92 1.51
C THR A 64 -11.17 1.24 0.06
N ILE A 65 -10.84 2.45 -0.41
CA ILE A 65 -11.00 2.83 -1.82
C ILE A 65 -10.24 1.83 -2.70
N ASN A 66 -10.88 1.41 -3.80
CA ASN A 66 -10.42 0.39 -4.74
C ASN A 66 -10.42 -1.06 -4.20
N GLY A 67 -11.05 -1.31 -3.05
CA GLY A 67 -11.27 -2.65 -2.51
C GLY A 67 -10.09 -3.22 -1.72
N LEU A 68 -10.30 -4.39 -1.12
CA LEU A 68 -9.35 -5.01 -0.19
C LEU A 68 -7.99 -5.36 -0.85
N ASN A 69 -7.98 -5.69 -2.14
CA ASN A 69 -6.75 -5.99 -2.91
C ASN A 69 -5.88 -4.75 -3.18
N ARG A 70 -6.36 -3.55 -2.85
CA ARG A 70 -5.62 -2.29 -3.00
C ARG A 70 -5.75 -1.39 -1.77
N VAL A 71 -6.06 -1.97 -0.61
CA VAL A 71 -6.30 -1.24 0.63
C VAL A 71 -5.15 -0.27 0.95
N GLY A 72 -5.47 1.01 1.11
CA GLY A 72 -4.52 2.09 1.38
C GLY A 72 -3.57 2.44 0.23
N ILE A 73 -3.54 1.70 -0.88
CA ILE A 73 -2.58 1.91 -1.95
C ILE A 73 -3.15 2.87 -3.00
N VAL A 74 -2.44 3.97 -3.24
CA VAL A 74 -2.78 4.99 -4.26
C VAL A 74 -1.81 5.00 -5.45
N HIS A 75 -0.61 4.44 -5.27
CA HIS A 75 0.39 4.25 -6.31
C HIS A 75 1.23 3.00 -6.02
N ARG A 76 1.97 2.51 -7.03
CA ARG A 76 2.87 1.36 -6.88
C ARG A 76 4.24 1.66 -7.46
N ILE A 77 5.21 0.88 -7.03
CA ILE A 77 6.50 0.67 -7.71
C ILE A 77 6.64 -0.82 -8.04
N ASP A 78 7.52 -1.16 -8.97
CA ASP A 78 7.65 -2.54 -9.44
C ASP A 78 8.23 -3.47 -8.36
N LYS A 79 8.08 -4.77 -8.58
CA LYS A 79 8.56 -5.82 -7.67
C LYS A 79 10.02 -5.58 -7.31
N ASP A 80 10.85 -5.39 -8.32
CA ASP A 80 12.30 -5.26 -8.16
C ASP A 80 12.78 -3.81 -8.00
N THR A 81 11.84 -2.87 -7.81
CA THR A 81 12.14 -1.48 -7.42
C THR A 81 12.02 -1.33 -5.91
N SER A 82 13.07 -0.84 -5.27
CA SER A 82 13.06 -0.47 -3.86
C SER A 82 12.71 1.01 -3.66
N GLY A 83 12.33 1.39 -2.44
CA GLY A 83 12.21 2.79 -2.04
C GLY A 83 10.85 3.14 -1.45
N LEU A 84 10.60 4.45 -1.37
CA LEU A 84 9.47 5.01 -0.62
C LEU A 84 8.13 4.76 -1.31
N LEU A 85 7.16 4.25 -0.55
CA LEU A 85 5.79 4.05 -0.97
C LEU A 85 4.83 4.62 0.07
N LEU A 86 3.90 5.46 -0.37
CA LEU A 86 2.88 6.06 0.46
C LEU A 86 1.63 5.17 0.54
N VAL A 87 1.16 4.93 1.76
CA VAL A 87 -0.07 4.19 2.06
C VAL A 87 -1.03 5.09 2.84
N CYS A 88 -2.26 5.22 2.37
CA CYS A 88 -3.31 6.05 2.99
C CYS A 88 -4.08 5.27 4.07
N LYS A 89 -4.19 5.88 5.25
CA LYS A 89 -4.88 5.31 6.42
C LYS A 89 -6.40 5.53 6.40
N ASN A 90 -6.87 6.47 5.58
CA ASN A 90 -8.28 6.81 5.45
C ASN A 90 -8.61 7.35 4.05
N ASP A 91 -9.89 7.37 3.71
CA ASP A 91 -10.39 7.71 2.37
C ASP A 91 -10.21 9.19 2.02
N SER A 92 -10.20 10.08 3.02
CA SER A 92 -9.91 11.50 2.80
C SER A 92 -8.47 11.68 2.28
N ALA A 93 -7.50 11.08 2.96
CA ALA A 93 -6.10 11.06 2.53
C ALA A 93 -5.93 10.38 1.17
N HIS A 94 -6.64 9.28 0.93
CA HIS A 94 -6.58 8.57 -0.36
C HIS A 94 -7.04 9.46 -1.52
N ASN A 95 -8.20 10.10 -1.40
CA ASN A 95 -8.72 11.00 -2.43
C ASN A 95 -7.80 12.19 -2.66
N PHE A 96 -7.28 12.79 -1.58
CA PHE A 96 -6.35 13.92 -1.67
C PHE A 96 -5.06 13.54 -2.42
N ILE A 97 -4.44 12.41 -2.07
CA ILE A 97 -3.23 11.95 -2.75
C ILE A 97 -3.51 11.49 -4.18
N ALA A 98 -4.65 10.82 -4.43
CA ALA A 98 -5.08 10.43 -5.77
C ALA A 98 -5.26 11.65 -6.69
N GLU A 99 -5.81 12.75 -6.16
CA GLU A 99 -5.92 14.01 -6.88
C GLU A 99 -4.54 14.62 -7.19
N GLN A 100 -3.60 14.61 -6.24
CA GLN A 100 -2.24 15.08 -6.50
C GLN A 100 -1.49 14.24 -7.55
N LEU A 101 -1.69 12.92 -7.52
CA LEU A 101 -1.15 12.00 -8.52
C LEU A 101 -1.72 12.31 -9.91
N LYS A 102 -3.04 12.52 -10.00
CA LYS A 102 -3.73 12.90 -11.23
C LYS A 102 -3.26 14.25 -11.77
N ASN A 103 -3.05 15.22 -10.87
CA ASN A 103 -2.63 16.59 -11.21
C ASN A 103 -1.10 16.75 -11.31
N HIS A 104 -0.33 15.67 -11.15
CA HIS A 104 1.14 15.66 -11.16
C HIS A 104 1.79 16.65 -10.16
N THR A 105 1.15 16.92 -9.03
CA THR A 105 1.67 17.82 -7.99
C THR A 105 2.46 17.08 -6.91
N MET A 106 2.35 15.75 -6.84
CA MET A 106 3.15 14.93 -5.95
C MET A 106 4.52 14.63 -6.54
N HIS A 107 5.59 15.12 -5.90
CA HIS A 107 6.96 14.87 -6.32
C HIS A 107 7.42 13.46 -5.93
N ARG A 108 7.99 12.74 -6.90
CA ARG A 108 8.59 11.41 -6.72
C ARG A 108 9.90 11.39 -7.49
N GLU A 109 10.98 11.00 -6.82
CA GLU A 109 12.32 10.97 -7.39
C GLU A 109 12.89 9.55 -7.30
N TYR A 110 13.65 9.16 -8.33
CA TYR A 110 14.28 7.86 -8.42
C TYR A 110 15.77 8.04 -8.68
N ILE A 111 16.58 7.29 -7.96
CA ILE A 111 18.01 7.15 -8.26
C ILE A 111 18.16 5.88 -9.09
N ALA A 112 18.73 6.01 -10.29
CA ALA A 112 18.96 4.91 -11.20
C ALA A 112 20.36 4.97 -11.80
N LEU A 113 20.95 3.81 -12.07
CA LEU A 113 22.18 3.67 -12.86
C LEU A 113 21.80 3.21 -14.27
N VAL A 114 22.26 3.94 -15.28
CA VAL A 114 22.04 3.61 -16.70
C VAL A 114 23.38 3.27 -17.32
N THR A 115 23.46 2.11 -17.97
CA THR A 115 24.67 1.58 -18.61
C THR A 115 24.59 1.70 -20.12
#